data_AF-A0A7Y3A9Y9-F1
#
_entry.id   AF-A0A7Y3A9Y9-F1
#
_cell.length_a   1.000
_cell.length_b   1.000
_cell.length_c   1.000
_cell.angle_alpha   90.00
_cell.angle_beta   90.00
_cell.angle_gamma   90.00
#
_symmetry.space_group_name_H-M   'P 1'
#
loop_
_entity.id
_entity.type
_entity.pdbx_description
1 polymer ?
#
loop_
_entity_poly.entity_id
_entity_poly.type
_entity_poly.pdbx_seq_one_letter_code
_entity_poly.pdbx_strand_id
1 'polypeptide(L)'
;EGSQPDAMISEDMVGEGDRLLSVTYRETDPTAADALADIAADLDIDVTRQSRGDISDHEGFARQGVPAVMLWRPDNPAYHSVDDDEVRSDALLEVLAIVERYLATQ
;
A
#
# COMPACT_ATOMS: atom_id res chain seq x y z
N GLU A 1 -8.38 -25.70 -9.00
CA GLU A 1 -8.43 -24.47 -8.19
C GLU A 1 -7.00 -24.00 -8.00
N GLY A 2 -6.74 -22.70 -8.18
CA GLY A 2 -5.40 -22.15 -7.99
C GLY A 2 -5.11 -21.94 -6.51
N SER A 3 -3.85 -22.08 -6.08
CA SER A 3 -3.43 -21.66 -4.74
C SER A 3 -3.57 -20.13 -4.62
N GLN A 4 -4.01 -19.67 -3.45
CA GLN A 4 -3.96 -18.24 -3.11
C GLN A 4 -2.49 -17.80 -2.96
N PRO A 5 -2.19 -16.51 -3.19
CA PRO A 5 -0.86 -15.97 -2.89
C PRO A 5 -0.65 -15.88 -1.37
N ASP A 6 0.61 -15.92 -0.94
CA ASP A 6 0.98 -15.81 0.49
C ASP A 6 0.69 -14.41 1.07
N ALA A 7 0.72 -13.38 0.21
CA ALA A 7 0.30 -12.02 0.53
C ALA A 7 -0.11 -11.27 -0.75
N MET A 8 -0.79 -10.13 -0.57
CA MET A 8 -1.13 -9.20 -1.63
C MET A 8 -0.74 -7.77 -1.22
N ILE A 9 -0.04 -7.06 -2.10
CA ILE A 9 0.27 -5.64 -1.95
C ILE A 9 -0.35 -4.90 -3.13
N SER A 10 -1.18 -3.91 -2.82
CA SER A 10 -1.74 -2.96 -3.78
C SER A 10 -0.96 -1.66 -3.72
N GLU A 11 -0.58 -1.11 -4.86
CA GLU A 11 -0.06 0.25 -4.98
C GLU A 11 -1.13 1.08 -5.68
N ASP A 12 -1.67 2.09 -5.00
CA ASP A 12 -2.78 2.90 -5.51
C ASP A 12 -2.44 4.38 -5.31
N MET A 13 -2.45 5.18 -6.38
CA MET A 13 -2.12 6.62 -6.33
C MET A 13 -0.83 6.95 -5.53
N VAL A 14 0.26 6.21 -5.74
CA VAL A 14 1.51 6.36 -4.95
C VAL A 14 2.43 7.49 -5.42
N GLY A 15 2.10 8.11 -6.56
CA GLY A 15 2.95 9.10 -7.23
C GLY A 15 2.77 10.55 -6.77
N GLU A 16 1.68 10.89 -6.08
CA GLU A 16 1.36 12.28 -5.72
C GLU A 16 0.75 12.36 -4.32
N GLY A 17 1.03 13.45 -3.59
CA GLY A 17 0.53 13.68 -2.23
C GLY A 17 1.53 13.35 -1.11
N ASP A 18 1.41 14.05 0.03
CA ASP A 18 2.47 14.02 1.05
C ASP A 18 2.42 12.79 1.96
N ARG A 19 1.24 12.28 2.30
CA ARG A 19 1.12 11.18 3.26
C ARG A 19 1.08 9.84 2.57
N LEU A 20 2.03 8.96 2.89
CA LEU A 20 1.96 7.55 2.54
C LEU A 20 1.21 6.77 3.62
N LEU A 21 0.15 6.07 3.22
CA LEU A 21 -0.65 5.21 4.08
C LEU A 21 -0.38 3.74 3.74
N SER A 22 -0.33 2.90 4.77
CA SER A 22 -0.42 1.44 4.66
C SER A 22 -1.79 1.03 5.21
N VAL A 23 -2.67 0.58 4.32
CA VAL A 23 -4.09 0.37 4.63
C VAL A 23 -4.45 -1.10 4.55
N THR A 24 -5.03 -1.62 5.63
CA THR A 24 -5.67 -2.94 5.66
C THR A 24 -7.18 -2.82 5.52
N TYR A 25 -7.81 -3.89 5.03
CA TYR A 25 -9.25 -4.05 5.19
C TYR A 25 -9.60 -4.29 6.67
N ARG A 26 -10.77 -3.83 7.11
CA ARG A 26 -11.19 -3.95 8.51
C ARG A 26 -11.21 -5.40 8.99
N GLU A 27 -10.65 -5.61 10.18
CA GLU A 27 -10.68 -6.88 10.90
C GLU A 27 -10.03 -8.05 10.13
N THR A 28 -9.10 -7.77 9.21
CA THR A 28 -8.32 -8.78 8.50
C THR A 28 -6.88 -8.86 9.00
N ASP A 29 -6.17 -9.89 8.53
CA ASP A 29 -4.78 -10.15 8.86
C ASP A 29 -3.88 -8.93 8.53
N PRO A 30 -3.23 -8.30 9.52
CA PRO A 30 -2.40 -7.12 9.32
C PRO A 30 -0.94 -7.46 8.96
N THR A 31 -0.55 -8.74 8.89
CA THR A 31 0.86 -9.17 8.80
C THR A 31 1.62 -8.49 7.67
N ALA A 32 1.01 -8.38 6.47
CA ALA A 32 1.64 -7.69 5.34
C ALA A 32 1.84 -6.19 5.62
N ALA A 33 0.85 -5.53 6.23
CA ALA A 33 0.95 -4.11 6.58
C ALA A 33 1.98 -3.84 7.69
N ASP A 34 2.13 -4.77 8.63
CA ASP A 34 3.12 -4.69 9.72
C ASP A 34 4.53 -4.81 9.15
N ALA A 35 4.77 -5.79 8.28
CA ALA A 35 6.04 -5.96 7.60
C ALA A 35 6.44 -4.73 6.77
N LEU A 36 5.50 -4.14 6.00
CA LEU A 36 5.78 -2.94 5.23
C LEU A 36 6.06 -1.73 6.12
N ALA A 37 5.37 -1.60 7.26
CA ALA A 37 5.61 -0.49 8.19
C ALA A 37 6.99 -0.59 8.85
N ASP A 38 7.41 -1.80 9.24
CA ASP A 38 8.75 -2.03 9.80
C ASP A 38 9.84 -1.73 8.76
N ILE A 39 9.63 -2.15 7.50
CA ILE A 39 10.54 -1.84 6.38
C ILE A 39 10.62 -0.34 6.11
N ALA A 40 9.48 0.35 6.13
CA ALA A 40 9.46 1.79 5.93
C ALA A 40 10.22 2.52 7.04
N ALA A 41 10.04 2.11 8.30
CA ALA A 41 10.80 2.65 9.42
C ALA A 41 12.31 2.42 9.29
N ASP A 42 12.73 1.22 8.83
CA ASP A 42 14.13 0.88 8.52
C ASP A 42 14.75 1.77 7.42
N LEU A 43 13.91 2.29 6.52
CA LEU A 43 14.31 3.15 5.40
C LEU A 43 14.17 4.65 5.71
N ASP A 44 13.81 5.00 6.95
CA ASP A 44 13.46 6.38 7.35
C ASP A 44 12.32 6.99 6.49
N ILE A 45 11.34 6.18 6.07
CA ILE A 45 10.16 6.60 5.31
C ILE A 45 8.92 6.60 6.22
N ASP A 46 8.24 7.75 6.31
CA ASP A 46 7.04 7.89 7.13
C ASP A 46 5.82 7.22 6.48
N VAL A 47 5.36 6.12 7.07
CA VAL A 47 4.13 5.41 6.68
C VAL A 47 3.14 5.40 7.83
N THR A 48 1.92 5.87 7.58
CA THR A 48 0.84 5.80 8.57
C THR A 48 -0.03 4.57 8.34
N ARG A 49 -0.06 3.66 9.32
CA ARG A 49 -0.98 2.51 9.29
C ARG A 49 -2.42 2.94 9.54
N GLN A 50 -3.34 2.41 8.73
CA GLN A 50 -4.79 2.58 8.92
C GLN A 50 -5.52 1.28 8.59
N SER A 51 -6.73 1.14 9.14
CA SER A 51 -7.66 0.11 8.73
C SER A 51 -8.94 0.76 8.22
N ARG A 52 -9.40 0.37 7.03
CA ARG A 52 -10.52 0.99 6.31
C ARG A 52 -11.46 -0.06 5.71
N GLY A 53 -12.62 0.41 5.28
CA GLY A 53 -13.60 -0.41 4.56
C GLY A 53 -13.27 -0.43 3.08
N ASP A 54 -14.32 -0.42 2.27
CA ASP A 54 -14.18 -0.64 0.83
C ASP A 54 -13.66 0.61 0.11
N ILE A 55 -12.39 0.59 -0.27
CA ILE A 55 -11.68 1.68 -0.93
C ILE A 55 -10.78 1.24 -2.10
N SER A 56 -10.35 -0.02 -2.22
CA SER A 56 -9.44 -0.50 -3.29
C SER A 56 -9.33 -2.03 -3.38
N ASP A 57 -8.62 -2.57 -4.38
CA ASP A 57 -8.67 -3.98 -4.78
C ASP A 57 -8.13 -4.98 -3.74
N HIS A 58 -7.24 -4.54 -2.83
CA HIS A 58 -6.67 -5.40 -1.77
C HIS A 58 -7.73 -6.11 -0.91
N GLU A 59 -8.92 -5.54 -0.77
CA GLU A 59 -9.99 -6.11 0.04
C GLU A 59 -10.50 -7.46 -0.51
N GLY A 60 -10.49 -7.63 -1.83
CA GLY A 60 -10.96 -8.86 -2.47
C GLY A 60 -10.12 -10.07 -2.05
N PHE A 61 -8.83 -9.84 -1.83
CA PHE A 61 -7.88 -10.80 -1.28
C PHE A 61 -8.06 -10.94 0.24
N ALA A 62 -8.17 -9.82 0.95
CA ALA A 62 -8.37 -9.79 2.40
C ALA A 62 -9.61 -10.61 2.85
N ARG A 63 -10.73 -10.47 2.12
CA ARG A 63 -11.97 -11.24 2.36
C ARG A 63 -11.82 -12.74 2.19
N GLN A 64 -10.81 -13.17 1.43
CA GLN A 64 -10.51 -14.58 1.21
C GLN A 64 -9.45 -15.13 2.16
N GLY A 65 -9.02 -14.33 3.15
CA GLY A 65 -8.02 -14.72 4.15
C GLY A 65 -6.57 -14.50 3.71
N VAL A 66 -6.32 -13.86 2.56
CA VAL A 66 -4.98 -13.48 2.14
C VAL A 66 -4.56 -12.22 2.91
N PRO A 67 -3.37 -12.20 3.55
CA PRO A 67 -2.81 -10.96 4.10
C PRO A 67 -2.65 -9.92 3.00
N ALA A 68 -3.43 -8.84 3.07
CA ALA A 68 -3.53 -7.87 1.99
C ALA A 68 -3.46 -6.44 2.51
N VAL A 69 -2.69 -5.60 1.81
CA VAL A 69 -2.40 -4.23 2.20
C VAL A 69 -2.34 -3.33 0.97
N MET A 70 -2.80 -2.10 1.10
CA MET A 70 -2.65 -1.06 0.10
C MET A 70 -1.69 0.03 0.57
N LEU A 71 -0.69 0.35 -0.25
CA LEU A 71 0.09 1.58 -0.16
C LEU A 71 -0.62 2.68 -0.95
N TRP A 72 -0.95 3.79 -0.29
CA TRP A 72 -1.78 4.83 -0.89
C TRP A 72 -1.42 6.24 -0.41
N ARG A 73 -1.42 7.21 -1.33
CA ARG A 73 -1.38 8.63 -1.01
C ARG A 73 -2.74 9.28 -1.30
N PRO A 74 -3.51 9.65 -0.27
CA PRO A 74 -4.89 10.12 -0.44
C PRO A 74 -4.98 11.62 -0.77
N ASP A 75 -3.85 12.32 -0.88
CA ASP A 75 -3.80 13.78 -0.83
C ASP A 75 -3.78 14.45 -2.20
N ASN A 76 -3.86 13.69 -3.30
CA ASN A 76 -3.94 14.25 -4.64
C ASN A 76 -5.27 14.99 -4.86
N PRO A 77 -5.26 16.34 -5.01
CA PRO A 77 -6.48 17.12 -5.18
C PRO A 77 -7.12 16.95 -6.57
N ALA A 78 -6.36 16.47 -7.55
CA ALA A 78 -6.80 16.28 -8.92
C ALA A 78 -7.39 14.88 -9.17
N TYR A 79 -7.43 14.00 -8.15
CA TYR A 79 -7.96 12.65 -8.26
C TYR A 79 -9.32 12.61 -8.97
N HIS A 80 -9.48 11.68 -9.92
CA HIS A 80 -10.65 11.55 -10.80
C HIS A 80 -10.91 12.75 -11.73
N SER A 81 -9.88 13.52 -12.07
CA SER A 81 -9.97 14.60 -13.06
C SER A 81 -8.96 14.40 -14.19
N VAL A 82 -9.03 15.27 -15.20
CA VAL A 82 -8.04 15.30 -16.29
C VAL A 82 -6.71 15.92 -15.87
N ASP A 83 -6.69 16.62 -14.74
CA ASP A 83 -5.51 17.27 -14.16
C ASP A 83 -4.74 16.31 -13.22
N ASP A 84 -5.15 15.04 -13.17
CA ASP A 84 -4.43 13.96 -12.48
C ASP A 84 -3.28 13.44 -13.34
N ASP A 85 -2.33 14.34 -13.64
CA ASP A 85 -1.20 14.11 -14.56
C ASP A 85 0.17 14.39 -13.93
N GLU A 86 0.19 14.86 -12.69
CA GLU A 86 1.40 15.13 -11.90
C GLU A 86 1.87 13.88 -11.16
N VAL A 87 3.19 13.63 -11.18
CA VAL A 87 3.83 12.49 -10.51
C VAL A 87 5.20 12.91 -9.99
N ARG A 88 5.46 12.67 -8.71
CA ARG A 88 6.75 12.93 -8.07
C ARG A 88 7.61 11.66 -8.04
N SER A 89 8.79 11.73 -8.64
CA SER A 89 9.68 10.56 -8.77
C SER A 89 10.20 10.05 -7.43
N ASP A 90 10.45 10.94 -6.46
CA ASP A 90 10.85 10.57 -5.09
C ASP A 90 9.76 9.76 -4.40
N ALA A 91 8.48 10.17 -4.49
CA ALA A 91 7.35 9.45 -3.94
C ALA A 91 7.22 8.02 -4.50
N LEU A 92 7.47 7.83 -5.80
CA LEU A 92 7.51 6.51 -6.43
C LEU A 92 8.69 5.66 -5.92
N LEU A 93 9.87 6.27 -5.78
CA LEU A 93 11.07 5.57 -5.32
C LEU A 93 10.95 5.12 -3.86
N GLU A 94 10.27 5.90 -3.01
CA GLU A 94 9.94 5.49 -1.63
C GLU A 94 9.13 4.19 -1.61
N VAL A 95 8.03 4.13 -2.38
CA VAL A 95 7.18 2.93 -2.45
C VAL A 95 7.92 1.76 -3.08
N LEU A 96 8.67 1.98 -4.15
CA LEU A 96 9.49 0.95 -4.78
C LEU A 96 10.49 0.34 -3.79
N ALA A 97 11.21 1.18 -3.03
CA ALA A 97 12.19 0.70 -2.05
C ALA A 97 11.57 -0.17 -0.95
N ILE A 98 10.37 0.20 -0.48
CA ILE A 98 9.62 -0.58 0.51
C ILE A 98 9.25 -1.95 -0.09
N VAL A 99 8.67 -1.96 -1.28
CA VAL A 99 8.20 -3.20 -1.94
C VAL A 99 9.36 -4.11 -2.32
N GLU A 100 10.46 -3.57 -2.86
CA GLU A 100 11.66 -4.34 -3.18
C GLU A 100 12.24 -5.01 -1.93
N ARG A 101 12.29 -4.30 -0.81
CA ARG A 101 12.79 -4.86 0.45
C ARG A 101 11.84 -5.89 1.04
N TYR A 102 10.53 -5.72 0.88
CA TYR A 102 9.54 -6.73 1.27
C TYR A 102 9.70 -8.02 0.46
N LEU A 103 9.85 -7.91 -0.86
CA LEU A 103 10.05 -9.06 -1.74
C LEU A 103 11.36 -9.79 -1.45
N ALA A 104 12.39 -9.07 -1.00
CA ALA A 104 13.67 -9.66 -0.64
C ALA A 104 13.67 -10.43 0.70
N THR A 105 12.61 -10.33 1.51
CA THR A 105 12.47 -11.05 2.79
C THR A 105 11.51 -12.24 2.75
N GLN A 106 10.90 -12.52 1.59
CA GLN A 106 10.01 -13.68 1.39
C GLN A 106 10.79 -14.97 1.10
#